data_AF-K3X7Y9-F1
#
_entry.id   AF-K3X7Y9-F1
#
_cell.length_a   1.000
_cell.length_b   1.000
_cell.length_c   1.000
_cell.angle_alpha   90.00
_cell.angle_beta   90.00
_cell.angle_gamma   90.00
#
_symmetry.space_group_name_H-M   'P 1'
#
loop_
_entity.id
_entity.type
_entity.pdbx_description
1 polymer ?
#
loop_
_entity_poly.entity_id
_entity_poly.type
_entity_poly.pdbx_seq_one_letter_code
_entity_poly.pdbx_strand_id
1 'polypeptide(L)'
;MLHKAGLAVRTIFQAVGRSVGVVQKTVTPPAKSKPLSRRGRVSKLCERTKRQIRRAVIHGSLSSKQVRSKFKLPCSVRTIQRALHDTPWLKYKKCPAGPNFTKCHKDCRIQWANQMGEKNVDWTTMVFSDEKKWNLDGPD
;
A
#
# COMPACT_ATOMS: atom_id res chain seq x y z
N MET A 1 -19.93 30.94 24.67
CA MET A 1 -21.14 31.55 25.26
C MET A 1 -20.75 32.55 26.36
N LEU A 2 -20.11 32.16 27.46
CA LEU A 2 -19.82 33.06 28.61
C LEU A 2 -18.88 34.25 28.31
N HIS A 3 -17.79 34.05 27.57
CA HIS A 3 -16.89 35.16 27.19
C HIS A 3 -17.56 36.16 26.24
N LYS A 4 -18.40 35.69 25.31
CA LYS A 4 -19.17 36.55 24.40
C LYS A 4 -20.25 37.37 25.13
N ALA A 5 -20.66 36.92 26.31
CA ALA A 5 -21.58 37.63 27.19
C ALA A 5 -20.87 38.67 28.10
N GLY A 6 -19.58 38.96 27.88
CA GLY A 6 -18.84 39.98 28.61
C GLY A 6 -18.37 39.58 30.01
N LEU A 7 -18.53 38.31 30.40
CA LEU A 7 -18.10 37.83 31.72
C LEU A 7 -16.57 37.80 31.83
N ALA A 8 -16.06 38.23 32.99
CA ALA A 8 -14.65 38.21 33.28
C ALA A 8 -14.09 36.76 33.33
N VAL A 9 -12.83 36.60 32.94
CA VAL A 9 -12.11 35.30 32.98
C VAL A 9 -12.19 34.64 34.37
N ARG A 10 -12.19 35.46 35.43
CA ARG A 10 -12.36 35.03 36.83
C ARG A 10 -13.69 34.31 37.08
N THR A 11 -14.78 34.88 36.59
CA THR A 11 -16.13 34.30 36.71
C THR A 11 -16.26 33.04 35.83
N ILE A 12 -15.64 33.06 34.65
CA ILE A 12 -15.69 31.93 33.72
C ILE A 12 -14.97 30.70 34.30
N PHE A 13 -13.79 30.85 34.92
CA PHE A 13 -13.08 29.69 35.45
C PHE A 13 -13.81 29.07 36.66
N GLN A 14 -14.44 29.89 37.51
CA GLN A 14 -15.28 29.42 38.62
C GLN A 14 -16.52 28.66 38.10
N ALA A 15 -17.18 29.19 37.07
CA ALA A 15 -18.36 28.56 36.47
C ALA A 15 -18.04 27.26 35.71
N VAL A 16 -16.86 27.17 35.08
CA VAL A 16 -16.47 26.04 34.22
C VAL A 16 -15.61 25.00 34.97
N GLY A 17 -15.10 25.32 36.16
CA GLY A 17 -14.26 24.42 36.96
C GLY A 17 -12.92 24.09 36.30
N ARG A 18 -12.36 25.02 35.51
CA ARG A 18 -11.07 24.85 34.81
C ARG A 18 -10.07 25.90 35.30
N SER A 19 -8.78 25.67 35.05
CA SER A 19 -7.77 26.65 35.46
C SER A 19 -7.88 27.94 34.63
N VAL A 20 -7.52 29.07 35.27
CA VAL A 20 -7.49 30.40 34.63
C VAL A 20 -6.69 30.38 33.32
N GLY A 21 -5.54 29.68 33.31
CA GLY A 21 -4.69 29.57 32.11
C GLY A 21 -5.33 28.81 30.94
N VAL A 22 -6.21 27.83 31.21
CA VAL A 22 -6.97 27.15 30.14
C VAL A 22 -8.03 28.08 29.56
N VAL A 23 -8.76 28.80 30.42
CA VAL A 23 -9.76 29.79 30.00
C VAL A 23 -9.12 30.92 29.20
N GLN A 24 -7.95 31.40 29.63
CA GLN A 24 -7.24 32.46 28.92
C GLN A 24 -6.76 32.01 27.53
N LYS A 25 -6.27 30.76 27.39
CA LYS A 25 -5.87 30.18 26.09
C LYS A 25 -7.04 30.00 25.12
N THR A 26 -8.25 29.77 25.63
CA THR A 26 -9.45 29.62 24.79
C THR A 26 -10.08 30.96 24.43
N VAL A 27 -10.02 31.93 25.34
CA VAL A 27 -10.53 33.30 25.16
C VAL A 27 -9.62 34.14 24.27
N THR A 28 -8.31 34.09 24.50
CA THR A 28 -7.28 34.82 23.76
C THR A 28 -6.38 33.78 23.08
N PRO A 29 -6.84 33.12 22.00
CA PRO A 29 -6.00 32.17 21.30
C PRO A 29 -4.76 32.90 20.72
N PRO A 30 -3.55 32.35 20.87
CA PRO A 30 -2.37 32.92 20.23
C PRO A 30 -2.57 32.96 18.71
N ALA A 31 -2.00 33.97 18.04
CA ALA A 31 -2.15 34.20 16.60
C ALA A 31 -1.87 32.93 15.79
N LYS A 32 -2.94 32.36 15.18
CA LYS A 32 -2.99 31.25 14.20
C LYS A 32 -1.87 30.19 14.27
N SER A 33 -1.40 29.80 15.45
CA SER A 33 -0.55 28.61 15.55
C SER A 33 -1.49 27.40 15.62
N LYS A 34 -1.58 26.64 14.53
CA LYS A 34 -2.18 25.30 14.58
C LYS A 34 -1.54 24.59 15.77
N PRO A 35 -2.30 23.99 16.70
CA PRO A 35 -1.70 23.22 17.77
C PRO A 35 -0.72 22.25 17.13
N LEU A 36 0.54 22.26 17.59
CA LEU A 36 1.55 21.33 17.10
C LEU A 36 0.94 19.93 17.16
N SER A 37 0.74 19.32 15.99
CA SER A 37 0.27 17.95 15.91
C SER A 37 1.11 17.13 16.88
N ARG A 38 0.46 16.36 17.76
CA ARG A 38 1.19 15.49 18.69
C ARG A 38 2.07 14.58 17.83
N ARG A 39 3.37 14.89 17.82
CA ARG A 39 4.36 14.10 17.08
C ARG A 39 4.32 12.71 17.70
N GLY A 40 3.77 11.76 16.95
CA GLY A 40 3.70 10.37 17.38
C GLY A 40 5.10 9.79 17.56
N ARG A 41 5.15 8.54 18.01
CA ARG A 41 6.41 7.80 18.14
C ARG A 41 7.15 7.75 16.80
N VAL A 42 8.47 7.95 16.84
CA VAL A 42 9.34 7.81 15.66
C VAL A 42 9.21 6.41 15.07
N SER A 43 9.06 6.35 13.74
CA SER A 43 8.98 5.09 12.99
C SER A 43 10.28 4.29 13.12
N LYS A 44 10.17 2.97 13.32
CA LYS A 44 11.31 2.04 13.25
C LYS A 44 11.87 1.88 11.82
N LEU A 45 11.12 2.29 10.81
CA LEU A 45 11.53 2.27 9.41
C LEU A 45 11.85 3.70 8.95
N CYS A 46 13.11 3.94 8.57
CA CYS A 46 13.50 5.18 7.90
C CYS A 46 13.06 5.16 6.43
N GLU A 47 13.00 6.33 5.79
CA GLU A 47 12.55 6.43 4.39
C GLU A 47 13.42 5.62 3.41
N ARG A 48 14.73 5.54 3.67
CA ARG A 48 15.65 4.71 2.90
C ARG A 48 15.24 3.24 2.95
N THR A 49 14.95 2.72 4.14
CA THR A 49 14.51 1.33 4.33
C THR A 49 13.14 1.09 3.69
N LYS A 50 12.19 2.03 3.84
CA LYS A 50 10.89 1.93 3.15
C LYS A 50 11.06 1.85 1.63
N ARG A 51 11.97 2.64 1.05
CA ARG A 51 12.29 2.58 -0.38
C ARG A 51 12.90 1.24 -0.79
N GLN A 52 13.80 0.68 0.01
CA GLN A 52 14.37 -0.66 -0.24
C GLN A 52 13.31 -1.75 -0.20
N ILE A 53 12.41 -1.72 0.79
CA ILE A 53 11.26 -2.61 0.90
C ILE A 53 10.40 -2.53 -0.36
N ARG A 54 10.01 -1.32 -0.79
CA ARG A 54 9.19 -1.13 -2.00
C ARG A 54 9.87 -1.69 -3.24
N ARG A 55 11.14 -1.35 -3.48
CA ARG A 55 11.90 -1.87 -4.64
C ARG A 55 11.98 -3.39 -4.66
N ALA A 56 12.22 -4.00 -3.49
CA ALA A 56 12.33 -5.45 -3.38
C ALA A 56 11.01 -6.18 -3.66
N VAL A 57 9.87 -5.59 -3.31
CA VAL A 57 8.53 -6.16 -3.56
C VAL A 57 8.07 -5.91 -5.00
N ILE A 58 8.47 -4.81 -5.63
CA ILE A 58 8.11 -4.50 -7.03
C ILE A 58 8.89 -5.39 -8.00
N HIS A 59 10.20 -5.53 -7.80
CA HIS A 59 11.05 -6.30 -8.71
C HIS A 59 11.17 -7.77 -8.33
N GLY A 60 10.80 -8.14 -7.11
CA GLY A 60 10.91 -9.51 -6.61
C GLY A 60 9.56 -10.04 -6.17
N SER A 61 9.32 -11.33 -6.42
CA SER A 61 8.21 -12.09 -5.84
C SER A 61 8.43 -12.38 -4.36
N LEU A 62 8.85 -11.37 -3.58
CA LEU A 62 9.19 -11.50 -2.17
C LEU A 62 7.98 -11.15 -1.30
N SER A 63 7.55 -12.11 -0.47
CA SER A 63 6.61 -11.87 0.61
C SER A 63 7.18 -10.93 1.67
N SER A 64 6.32 -10.25 2.44
CA SER A 64 6.77 -9.37 3.54
C SER A 64 7.65 -10.11 4.58
N LYS A 65 7.45 -11.42 4.76
CA LYS A 65 8.29 -12.26 5.63
C LYS A 65 9.69 -12.44 5.04
N GLN A 66 9.79 -12.73 3.75
CA GLN A 66 11.07 -12.83 3.04
C GLN A 66 11.80 -11.47 3.00
N VAL A 67 11.07 -10.36 2.82
CA VAL A 67 11.65 -9.01 2.88
C VAL A 67 12.26 -8.73 4.26
N ARG A 68 11.56 -9.08 5.34
CA ARG A 68 12.09 -8.94 6.71
C ARG A 68 13.40 -9.70 6.89
N SER A 69 13.44 -10.96 6.45
CA SER A 69 14.62 -11.82 6.54
C SER A 69 15.78 -11.30 5.68
N LYS A 70 15.50 -10.96 4.42
CA LYS A 70 16.49 -10.47 3.44
C LYS A 70 17.20 -9.20 3.90
N PHE A 71 16.46 -8.24 4.47
CA PHE A 71 17.02 -6.97 4.95
C PHE A 71 17.30 -6.96 6.46
N LYS A 72 17.16 -8.10 7.16
CA LYS A 72 17.37 -8.25 8.61
C LYS A 72 16.70 -7.12 9.42
N LEU A 73 15.45 -6.81 9.09
CA LEU A 73 14.77 -5.63 9.65
C LEU A 73 14.38 -5.83 11.13
N PRO A 74 14.60 -4.84 12.00
CA PRO A 74 14.28 -4.90 13.44
C PRO A 74 12.78 -4.68 13.74
N CYS A 75 11.92 -4.78 12.73
CA CYS A 75 10.48 -4.55 12.84
C CYS A 75 9.67 -5.83 12.60
N SER A 76 8.41 -5.81 13.03
CA SER A 76 7.48 -6.90 12.75
C SER A 76 7.12 -6.97 11.26
N VAL A 77 6.66 -8.14 10.80
CA VAL A 77 6.12 -8.31 9.45
C VAL A 77 4.93 -7.38 9.21
N ARG A 78 4.09 -7.16 10.24
CA ARG A 78 2.94 -6.25 10.17
C ARG A 78 3.36 -4.80 9.91
N THR A 79 4.49 -4.37 10.44
CA THR A 79 5.04 -3.02 10.16
C THR A 79 5.41 -2.87 8.68
N ILE A 80 5.97 -3.91 8.07
CA ILE A 80 6.30 -3.92 6.63
C ILE A 80 5.03 -3.88 5.79
N GLN A 81 4.02 -4.68 6.15
CA GLN A 81 2.71 -4.68 5.47
C GLN A 81 2.05 -3.31 5.51
N ARG A 82 2.06 -2.62 6.67
CA ARG A 82 1.55 -1.24 6.78
C ARG A 82 2.32 -0.29 5.87
N ALA A 83 3.65 -0.34 5.88
CA ALA A 83 4.47 0.50 5.02
C ALA A 83 4.21 0.27 3.51
N LEU A 84 3.88 -0.97 3.12
CA LEU A 84 3.46 -1.30 1.75
C LEU A 84 2.05 -0.79 1.46
N HIS A 85 1.11 -0.99 2.38
CA HIS A 85 -0.28 -0.52 2.26
C HIS A 85 -0.39 1.00 2.20
N ASP A 86 0.45 1.72 2.93
CA ASP A 86 0.52 3.19 2.93
C ASP A 86 1.06 3.76 1.60
N THR A 87 1.48 2.90 0.66
CA THR A 87 1.97 3.31 -0.66
C THR A 87 0.82 3.28 -1.67
N PRO A 88 0.26 4.44 -2.09
CA PRO A 88 -1.03 4.50 -2.80
C PRO A 88 -1.02 3.83 -4.18
N TRP A 89 0.13 3.83 -4.85
CA TRP A 89 0.30 3.22 -6.17
C TRP A 89 0.67 1.73 -6.12
N LEU A 90 0.95 1.17 -4.93
CA LEU A 90 1.32 -0.24 -4.78
C LEU A 90 0.11 -1.03 -4.29
N LYS A 91 -0.61 -1.65 -5.23
CA LYS A 91 -1.77 -2.49 -4.92
C LYS A 91 -1.41 -3.97 -4.98
N TYR A 92 -1.87 -4.72 -4.00
CA TYR A 92 -1.79 -6.18 -4.05
C TYR A 92 -2.74 -6.68 -5.15
N LYS A 93 -2.21 -7.48 -6.07
CA LYS A 93 -2.99 -8.23 -7.06
C LYS A 93 -2.69 -9.70 -6.86
N LYS A 94 -3.74 -10.50 -6.65
CA LYS A 94 -3.62 -11.97 -6.64
C LYS A 94 -3.23 -12.41 -8.05
N CYS A 95 -2.17 -13.21 -8.17
CA CYS A 95 -1.84 -13.83 -9.46
C CYS A 95 -3.02 -14.75 -9.85
N PRO A 96 -3.57 -14.60 -11.08
CA PRO A 96 -4.60 -15.52 -11.54
C PRO A 96 -4.06 -16.94 -11.53
N ALA A 97 -4.94 -17.89 -11.21
CA ALA A 97 -4.60 -19.30 -11.35
C ALA A 97 -4.30 -19.59 -12.83
N GLY A 98 -3.22 -20.31 -13.08
CA GLY A 98 -2.81 -20.69 -14.42
C GLY A 98 -2.02 -21.99 -14.38
N PRO A 99 -1.83 -22.64 -15.53
CA PRO A 99 -1.03 -23.86 -15.60
C PRO A 99 0.40 -23.59 -15.12
N ASN A 100 0.96 -24.53 -14.38
CA ASN A 100 2.31 -24.40 -13.85
C ASN A 100 3.35 -24.60 -14.97
N PHE A 101 3.96 -23.51 -15.44
CA PHE A 101 5.06 -23.57 -16.40
C PHE A 101 6.39 -23.87 -15.71
N THR A 102 6.84 -25.11 -15.85
CA THR A 102 8.22 -25.50 -15.53
C THR A 102 9.20 -24.75 -16.43
N LYS A 103 10.48 -24.73 -16.05
CA LYS A 103 11.55 -24.15 -16.89
C LYS A 103 11.56 -24.81 -18.29
N CYS A 104 11.50 -26.13 -18.34
CA CYS A 104 11.45 -26.90 -19.58
C CYS A 104 10.28 -26.44 -20.49
N HIS A 105 9.06 -26.28 -19.94
CA HIS A 105 7.93 -25.79 -20.75
C HIS A 105 8.16 -24.40 -21.34
N LYS A 106 8.80 -23.49 -20.59
CA LYS A 106 9.12 -22.13 -21.07
C LYS A 106 10.14 -22.19 -22.19
N ASP A 107 11.18 -22.99 -22.02
CA ASP A 107 12.24 -23.14 -23.01
C ASP A 107 11.69 -23.74 -24.31
N CYS A 108 10.87 -24.80 -24.24
CA CYS A 108 10.21 -25.38 -25.41
C CYS A 108 9.27 -24.38 -26.11
N ARG A 109 8.52 -23.56 -25.35
CA ARG A 109 7.65 -22.52 -25.94
C ARG A 109 8.45 -21.44 -26.66
N ILE A 110 9.57 -20.99 -26.09
CA ILE A 110 10.46 -20.02 -26.73
C ILE A 110 11.06 -20.62 -28.00
N GLN A 111 11.53 -21.86 -27.93
CA GLN A 111 12.09 -22.56 -29.09
C GLN A 111 11.07 -22.67 -30.23
N TRP A 112 9.85 -23.10 -29.92
CA TRP A 112 8.76 -23.19 -30.90
C TRP A 112 8.43 -21.81 -31.50
N ALA A 113 8.35 -20.77 -30.68
CA ALA A 113 8.06 -19.41 -31.15
C ALA A 113 9.15 -18.89 -32.10
N ASN A 114 10.43 -19.11 -31.77
CA ASN A 114 11.54 -18.74 -32.66
C ASN A 114 11.46 -19.52 -33.98
N GLN A 115 11.23 -20.83 -33.93
CA GLN A 115 11.08 -21.66 -35.13
C GLN A 115 9.91 -21.21 -36.02
N MET A 116 8.77 -20.84 -35.44
CA MET A 116 7.61 -20.36 -36.20
C MET A 116 7.80 -18.94 -36.73
N GLY A 117 8.57 -18.09 -36.02
CA GLY A 117 8.92 -16.76 -36.49
C GLY A 117 9.95 -16.75 -37.62
N GLU A 118 10.87 -17.72 -37.63
CA GLU A 118 11.86 -17.90 -38.70
C GLU A 118 11.29 -18.60 -39.93
N LYS A 119 10.28 -19.46 -39.76
CA LYS A 119 9.60 -20.10 -40.87
C LYS A 119 8.72 -19.09 -41.61
N ASN A 120 8.81 -19.07 -42.94
CA ASN A 120 7.88 -18.32 -43.79
C ASN A 120 6.53 -19.07 -43.89
N VAL A 121 5.82 -19.16 -42.76
CA VAL A 121 4.50 -19.83 -42.68
C VAL A 121 3.45 -18.88 -43.24
N ASP A 122 2.68 -19.36 -44.21
CA ASP A 122 1.49 -18.64 -44.67
C ASP A 122 0.33 -18.86 -43.68
N TRP A 123 0.21 -17.92 -42.75
CA TRP A 123 -0.83 -17.90 -41.73
C TRP A 123 -2.25 -17.88 -42.30
N THR A 124 -2.45 -17.50 -43.57
CA THR A 124 -3.79 -17.49 -44.19
C THR A 124 -4.34 -18.91 -44.43
N THR A 125 -3.45 -19.90 -44.50
CA THR A 125 -3.81 -21.31 -44.70
C THR A 125 -3.98 -22.08 -43.40
N MET A 126 -3.60 -21.48 -42.25
CA MET A 126 -3.55 -22.20 -40.99
C MET A 126 -4.90 -22.16 -40.27
N VAL A 127 -5.45 -23.34 -39.96
CA VAL A 127 -6.68 -23.49 -39.18
C VAL A 127 -6.32 -23.92 -37.77
N PHE A 128 -6.77 -23.15 -36.77
CA PHE A 128 -6.63 -23.50 -35.36
C PHE A 128 -7.95 -24.07 -34.85
N SER A 129 -7.86 -25.14 -34.07
CA SER A 129 -8.99 -25.69 -33.32
C SER A 129 -8.56 -25.92 -31.87
N ASP A 130 -9.49 -25.65 -30.95
CA ASP A 130 -9.34 -25.94 -29.52
C ASP A 130 -10.72 -26.29 -28.95
N GLU A 131 -10.74 -27.12 -27.93
CA GLU A 131 -11.98 -27.54 -27.28
C GLU A 131 -12.26 -26.65 -26.08
N LYS A 132 -13.38 -25.91 -26.13
CA LYS A 132 -13.87 -25.14 -24.99
C LYS A 132 -15.12 -25.80 -24.43
N LYS A 133 -15.12 -26.06 -23.13
CA LYS A 133 -16.32 -26.47 -22.39
C LYS A 133 -17.32 -25.31 -22.35
N TRP A 134 -18.55 -25.56 -22.80
CA TRP A 134 -19.69 -24.66 -22.66
C TRP A 134 -20.57 -25.13 -21.51
N ASN A 135 -20.77 -24.29 -20.50
CA ASN A 135 -21.74 -24.52 -19.43
C ASN A 135 -23.07 -23.85 -19.81
N LEU A 136 -24.21 -24.48 -19.52
CA LEU A 136 -25.55 -24.02 -19.91
C LEU A 136 -26.09 -22.85 -19.04
N ASP A 137 -25.35 -22.44 -18.01
CA ASP A 137 -25.81 -21.46 -17.01
C ASP A 137 -25.40 -20.00 -17.30
N GLY A 138 -24.90 -19.71 -18.51
CA GLY A 138 -24.39 -18.40 -18.90
C GLY A 138 -22.87 -18.23 -18.70
N PRO A 139 -22.28 -17.13 -19.19
CA PRO A 139 -20.83 -16.97 -19.24
C PRO A 139 -20.19 -16.83 -17.84
N ASP A 140 -19.13 -17.61 -17.60
CA ASP A 140 -18.18 -17.49 -16.47
C ASP A 140 -17.34 -16.20 -16.54
#